data_AF-A0A653P3T5-F1
#
_entry.id   AF-A0A653P3T5-F1
#
_cell.length_a   1.000
_cell.length_b   1.000
_cell.length_c   1.000
_cell.angle_alpha   90.00
_cell.angle_beta   90.00
_cell.angle_gamma   90.00
#
_symmetry.space_group_name_H-M   'P 1'
#
loop_
_entity.id
_entity.type
_entity.pdbx_description
1 polymer ?
#
loop_
_entity_poly.entity_id
_entity_poly.type
_entity_poly.pdbx_seq_one_letter_code
_entity_poly.pdbx_strand_id
1 'polypeptide(L)'
;MNEWLAGLTLGEIISTLAVITACLAVILKFWRPFRKIFKGLETIGSDWNGAPERKDASGEVIEPARPGVMAQLETLRAQVQNSHSTNLRDDVDKALERLDVVTEVLAEHIGIAKQSDEQQKELAGKVDDLHERYGTKTGGTS
;
A
#
# COMPACT_ATOMS: atom_id res chain seq x y z
N MET A 1 -67.46 29.97 16.45
CA MET A 1 -66.31 30.77 15.98
C MET A 1 -65.53 31.16 17.21
N ASN A 2 -64.25 30.83 17.27
CA ASN A 2 -63.45 30.96 18.49
C ASN A 2 -63.22 32.44 18.83
N GLU A 3 -63.61 32.87 20.03
CA GLU A 3 -63.55 34.26 20.51
C GLU A 3 -62.13 34.86 20.51
N TRP A 4 -61.09 34.01 20.50
CA TRP A 4 -59.70 34.38 20.23
C TRP A 4 -59.56 35.27 18.99
N LEU A 5 -60.28 34.97 17.90
CA LEU A 5 -60.10 35.64 16.60
C LEU A 5 -60.76 37.03 16.55
N ALA A 6 -61.65 37.34 17.51
CA ALA A 6 -62.41 38.59 17.52
C ALA A 6 -61.65 39.77 18.13
N GLY A 7 -60.56 39.52 18.88
CA GLY A 7 -59.71 40.55 19.50
C GLY A 7 -58.44 40.89 18.72
N LEU A 8 -58.16 40.16 17.64
CA LEU A 8 -56.94 40.35 16.86
C LEU A 8 -57.08 41.52 15.89
N THR A 9 -56.23 42.52 16.08
CA THR A 9 -56.13 43.61 15.10
C THR A 9 -55.55 43.07 13.80
N LEU A 10 -55.96 43.62 12.64
CA LEU A 10 -55.42 43.25 11.32
C LEU A 10 -53.87 43.29 11.31
N GLY A 11 -53.26 44.18 12.09
CA GLY A 11 -51.81 44.29 12.23
C GLY A 11 -51.14 43.08 12.89
N GLU A 12 -51.77 42.46 13.88
CA GLU A 12 -51.24 41.27 14.56
C GLU A 12 -51.34 40.01 13.70
N ILE A 13 -52.39 39.89 12.89
CA ILE A 13 -52.53 38.80 11.92
C ILE A 13 -51.43 38.89 10.86
N ILE A 14 -51.17 40.10 10.35
CA ILE A 14 -50.13 40.33 9.34
C ILE A 14 -48.74 40.10 9.94
N SER A 15 -48.48 40.57 11.17
CA SER A 15 -47.16 40.40 11.80
C SER A 15 -46.86 38.94 12.15
N THR A 16 -47.84 38.19 12.63
CA THR A 16 -47.68 36.75 12.91
C THR A 16 -47.45 35.96 11.63
N LEU A 17 -48.20 36.24 10.55
CA LEU A 17 -47.94 35.65 9.24
C LEU A 17 -46.53 35.98 8.73
N ALA A 18 -46.09 37.23 8.87
CA ALA A 18 -44.74 37.64 8.47
C ALA A 18 -43.66 36.88 9.24
N VAL A 19 -43.83 36.70 10.56
CA VAL A 19 -42.89 35.94 11.40
C VAL A 19 -42.88 34.45 11.02
N ILE A 20 -44.04 33.82 10.84
CA ILE A 20 -44.12 32.41 10.42
C ILE A 20 -43.43 32.22 9.07
N THR A 21 -43.68 33.12 8.12
CA THR A 21 -43.07 33.07 6.80
C THR A 21 -41.56 33.25 6.86
N ALA A 22 -41.07 34.18 7.70
CA ALA A 22 -39.65 34.38 7.93
C ALA A 22 -38.98 33.13 8.56
N CYS A 23 -39.62 32.52 9.56
CA CYS A 23 -39.14 31.28 10.18
C CYS A 23 -39.07 30.13 9.15
N LEU A 24 -40.10 29.94 8.33
CA LEU A 24 -40.11 28.93 7.28
C LEU A 24 -39.00 29.18 6.25
N ALA A 25 -38.78 30.43 5.85
CA ALA A 25 -37.72 30.78 4.91
C ALA A 25 -36.33 30.45 5.48
N VAL A 26 -36.10 30.72 6.77
CA VAL A 26 -34.86 30.36 7.47
C VAL A 26 -34.68 28.84 7.50
N ILE A 27 -35.70 28.09 7.91
CA ILE A 27 -35.66 26.63 7.94
C ILE A 27 -35.35 26.06 6.56
N LEU A 28 -36.03 26.53 5.51
CA LEU A 28 -35.78 26.08 4.13
C LEU A 28 -34.36 26.43 3.65
N LYS A 29 -33.84 27.61 4.03
CA LYS A 29 -32.48 28.03 3.70
C LYS A 29 -31.43 27.11 4.34
N PHE A 30 -31.65 26.70 5.59
CA PHE A 30 -30.79 25.74 6.30
C PHE A 30 -31.03 24.28 5.88
N TRP A 31 -32.21 23.94 5.36
CA TRP A 31 -32.52 22.60 4.87
C TRP A 31 -31.82 22.27 3.53
N ARG A 32 -31.60 23.28 2.68
CA ARG A 32 -30.91 23.12 1.39
C ARG A 32 -29.50 22.50 1.51
N PRO A 33 -28.59 22.98 2.37
CA PRO A 33 -27.29 22.33 2.56
C PRO A 33 -27.43 20.95 3.22
N PHE A 34 -28.34 20.80 4.19
CA PHE A 34 -28.59 19.52 4.87
C PHE A 34 -29.03 18.42 3.89
N ARG A 35 -29.87 18.75 2.90
CA ARG A 35 -30.30 17.82 1.86
C ARG A 35 -29.15 17.31 0.99
N LYS A 36 -28.10 18.11 0.76
CA LYS A 36 -26.91 17.66 0.03
C LYS A 36 -26.10 16.65 0.84
N ILE A 37 -25.97 16.88 2.14
CA ILE A 37 -25.27 15.99 3.08
C ILE A 37 -26.01 14.66 3.19
N PHE A 38 -27.34 14.68 3.33
CA PHE A 38 -28.17 13.47 3.39
C PHE A 38 -28.04 12.60 2.13
N LYS A 39 -28.00 13.21 0.94
CA LYS A 39 -27.73 12.45 -0.30
C LYS A 39 -26.35 11.80 -0.31
N GLY A 40 -25.34 12.49 0.22
CA GLY A 40 -24.00 11.93 0.36
C GLY A 40 -23.94 10.76 1.34
N LEU A 41 -24.69 10.83 2.44
CA LEU A 41 -24.80 9.75 3.41
C LEU A 41 -25.52 8.52 2.85
N GLU A 42 -26.55 8.71 2.01
CA GLU A 42 -27.24 7.62 1.33
C GLU A 42 -26.32 6.87 0.36
N THR A 43 -25.48 7.60 -0.39
CA THR A 43 -24.43 6.99 -1.22
C THR A 43 -23.38 6.25 -0.40
N ILE A 44 -22.96 6.80 0.75
CA ILE A 44 -22.02 6.11 1.64
C ILE A 44 -22.66 4.83 2.21
N GLY A 45 -23.91 4.89 2.68
CA GLY A 45 -24.61 3.70 3.19
C GLY A 45 -24.77 2.60 2.13
N SER A 46 -25.04 2.99 0.89
CA SER A 46 -25.03 2.09 -0.27
C SER A 46 -23.67 1.43 -0.47
N ASP A 47 -22.58 2.20 -0.44
CA ASP A 47 -21.22 1.66 -0.64
C ASP A 47 -20.78 0.74 0.51
N TRP A 48 -21.23 1.00 1.74
CA TRP A 48 -20.95 0.16 2.90
C TRP A 48 -21.62 -1.23 2.79
N ASN A 49 -22.87 -1.29 2.36
CA ASN A 49 -23.61 -2.55 2.18
C ASN A 49 -23.34 -3.23 0.83
N GLY A 50 -22.85 -2.47 -0.16
CA GLY A 50 -22.72 -2.92 -1.53
C GLY A 50 -23.98 -2.64 -2.35
N ALA A 51 -23.83 -2.64 -3.67
CA ALA A 51 -24.92 -2.39 -4.61
C ALA A 51 -25.35 -3.72 -5.27
N PRO A 52 -26.64 -4.08 -5.26
CA PRO A 52 -27.13 -5.26 -5.97
C PRO A 52 -27.02 -5.08 -7.48
N GLU A 53 -27.02 -6.20 -8.19
CA GLU A 53 -27.02 -6.23 -9.65
C GLU A 53 -28.28 -5.57 -10.21
N ARG A 54 -28.12 -4.59 -11.10
CA ARG A 54 -29.24 -3.91 -11.76
C ARG A 54 -29.49 -4.54 -13.12
N LYS A 55 -30.68 -5.10 -13.30
CA LYS A 55 -31.13 -5.73 -14.55
C LYS A 55 -32.11 -4.84 -15.30
N ASP A 56 -32.11 -4.94 -16.62
CA ASP A 56 -33.13 -4.34 -17.48
C ASP A 56 -34.43 -5.16 -17.48
N ALA A 57 -35.42 -4.70 -18.24
CA ALA A 57 -36.71 -5.39 -18.37
C ALA A 57 -36.60 -6.74 -19.13
N SER A 58 -35.53 -6.93 -19.90
CA SER A 58 -35.17 -8.18 -20.59
C SER A 58 -34.42 -9.18 -19.69
N GLY A 59 -34.03 -8.76 -18.47
CA GLY A 59 -33.22 -9.55 -17.55
C GLY A 59 -31.70 -9.46 -17.79
N GLU A 60 -31.25 -8.62 -18.73
CA GLU A 60 -29.84 -8.34 -19.00
C GLU A 60 -29.25 -7.40 -17.94
N VAL A 61 -28.00 -7.65 -17.56
CA VAL A 61 -27.34 -6.93 -16.49
C VAL A 61 -26.80 -5.61 -17.02
N ILE A 62 -27.38 -4.50 -16.56
CA ILE A 62 -26.92 -3.15 -16.91
C ILE A 62 -25.77 -2.73 -15.98
N GLU A 63 -25.87 -3.05 -14.69
CA GLU A 63 -24.83 -2.72 -13.71
C GLU A 63 -24.49 -3.95 -12.87
N PRO A 64 -23.22 -4.40 -12.86
CA PRO A 64 -22.81 -5.54 -12.07
C PRO A 64 -22.86 -5.21 -10.57
N ALA A 65 -23.14 -6.23 -9.76
CA ALA A 65 -23.13 -6.10 -8.31
C ALA A 65 -21.77 -5.60 -7.82
N ARG A 66 -21.77 -4.63 -6.90
CA ARG A 66 -20.55 -4.11 -6.26
C ARG A 66 -20.48 -4.61 -4.83
N PRO A 67 -19.40 -5.31 -4.44
CA PRO A 67 -19.25 -5.79 -3.07
C PRO A 67 -19.09 -4.61 -2.11
N GLY A 68 -19.81 -4.65 -1.00
CA GLY A 68 -19.69 -3.65 0.06
C GLY A 68 -18.30 -3.65 0.70
N VAL A 69 -17.98 -2.56 1.40
CA VAL A 69 -16.67 -2.36 2.04
C VAL A 69 -16.28 -3.52 2.97
N MET A 70 -17.23 -4.08 3.73
CA MET A 70 -16.95 -5.20 4.65
C MET A 70 -16.52 -6.46 3.91
N ALA A 71 -17.16 -6.79 2.79
CA ALA A 71 -16.77 -7.94 1.97
C ALA A 71 -15.39 -7.74 1.33
N GLN A 72 -15.05 -6.52 0.95
CA GLN A 72 -13.71 -6.19 0.44
C GLN A 72 -12.64 -6.31 1.54
N LEU A 73 -12.92 -5.85 2.75
CA LEU A 73 -12.01 -5.98 3.90
C LEU A 73 -11.78 -7.43 4.29
N GLU A 74 -12.81 -8.27 4.24
CA GLU A 74 -12.69 -9.71 4.50
C GLU A 74 -11.81 -10.39 3.43
N THR A 75 -12.00 -10.03 2.17
CA THR A 75 -11.16 -10.52 1.06
C THR A 75 -9.69 -10.11 1.23
N LEU A 76 -9.44 -8.84 1.59
CA LEU A 76 -8.09 -8.34 1.88
C LEU A 76 -7.48 -9.07 3.08
N ARG A 77 -8.25 -9.30 4.15
CA ARG A 77 -7.80 -10.04 5.32
C ARG A 77 -7.39 -11.46 4.96
N ALA A 78 -8.18 -12.15 4.13
CA ALA A 78 -7.86 -13.50 3.66
C ALA A 78 -6.56 -13.52 2.83
N GLN A 79 -6.35 -12.53 1.95
CA GLN A 79 -5.12 -12.42 1.15
C GLN A 79 -3.88 -12.13 2.01
N VAL A 80 -3.99 -11.23 2.99
CA VAL A 80 -2.90 -10.89 3.91
C VAL A 80 -2.56 -12.08 4.81
N GLN A 81 -3.58 -12.79 5.32
CA GLN A 81 -3.38 -13.96 6.18
C GLN A 81 -2.68 -15.09 5.41
N ASN A 82 -3.02 -15.30 4.14
CA ASN A 82 -2.37 -16.30 3.29
C ASN A 82 -0.93 -15.90 2.90
N SER A 83 -0.70 -14.60 2.67
CA SER A 83 0.63 -14.07 2.36
C SER A 83 1.62 -14.20 3.53
N HIS A 84 1.17 -14.13 4.78
CA HIS A 84 2.09 -14.09 5.92
C HIS A 84 2.60 -15.46 6.38
N SER A 85 1.81 -16.53 6.25
CA SER A 85 2.20 -17.86 6.74
C SER A 85 3.12 -18.61 5.79
N THR A 86 3.01 -18.36 4.49
CA THR A 86 3.70 -19.13 3.46
C THR A 86 4.98 -18.41 2.99
N ASN A 87 4.94 -17.08 2.86
CA ASN A 87 6.06 -16.33 2.31
C ASN A 87 7.26 -16.25 3.27
N LEU A 88 7.05 -16.09 4.59
CA LEU A 88 8.18 -15.98 5.52
C LEU A 88 9.01 -17.27 5.60
N ARG A 89 8.37 -18.44 5.47
CA ARG A 89 9.07 -19.71 5.49
C ARG A 89 9.84 -19.92 4.20
N ASP A 90 9.21 -19.68 3.05
CA ASP A 90 9.86 -19.77 1.75
C ASP A 90 11.03 -18.79 1.59
N ASP A 91 10.90 -17.58 2.14
CA ASP A 91 11.97 -16.58 2.12
C ASP A 91 13.15 -16.98 3.01
N VAL A 92 12.88 -17.63 4.16
CA VAL A 92 13.93 -18.19 5.03
C VAL A 92 14.63 -19.36 4.34
N ASP A 93 13.88 -20.27 3.72
CA ASP A 93 14.47 -21.43 3.02
C ASP A 93 15.36 -20.97 1.85
N LYS A 94 14.92 -19.97 1.08
CA LYS A 94 15.77 -19.34 0.03
C LYS A 94 16.99 -18.63 0.58
N ALA A 95 16.87 -18.00 1.76
CA ALA A 95 18.02 -17.34 2.39
C ALA A 95 19.06 -18.37 2.85
N LEU A 96 18.62 -19.51 3.38
CA LEU A 96 19.49 -20.62 3.76
C LEU A 96 20.20 -21.22 2.54
N GLU A 97 19.48 -21.47 1.44
CA GLU A 97 20.07 -21.97 0.19
C GLU A 97 21.15 -21.02 -0.36
N ARG A 98 20.91 -19.71 -0.30
CA ARG A 98 21.92 -18.71 -0.72
C ARG A 98 23.13 -18.68 0.19
N LEU A 99 22.98 -18.93 1.48
CA LEU A 99 24.11 -19.00 2.41
C LEU A 99 25.00 -20.20 2.10
N ASP A 100 24.43 -21.36 1.79
CA ASP A 100 25.20 -22.54 1.40
C ASP A 100 26.05 -22.27 0.15
N VAL A 101 25.46 -21.64 -0.88
CA VAL A 101 26.19 -21.24 -2.10
C VAL A 101 27.33 -20.26 -1.79
N VAL A 102 27.09 -19.27 -0.92
CA VAL A 102 28.14 -18.31 -0.53
C VAL A 102 29.28 -19.01 0.23
N THR A 103 28.97 -19.99 1.08
CA THR A 103 30.02 -20.75 1.80
C THR A 103 30.88 -21.59 0.86
N GLU A 104 30.28 -22.18 -0.17
CA GLU A 104 31.01 -22.95 -1.19
C GLU A 104 31.96 -22.04 -2.00
N VAL A 105 31.45 -20.90 -2.48
CA VAL A 105 32.25 -19.90 -3.22
C VAL A 105 33.39 -19.34 -2.36
N LEU A 106 33.17 -19.15 -1.06
CA LEU A 106 34.22 -18.68 -0.15
C LEU A 106 35.32 -19.73 0.03
N ALA A 107 34.95 -21.01 0.17
CA ALA A 107 35.91 -22.10 0.25
C ALA A 107 36.77 -22.21 -1.03
N GLU A 108 36.15 -22.04 -2.19
CA GLU A 108 36.84 -21.99 -3.48
C GLU A 108 37.85 -20.82 -3.54
N HIS A 109 37.43 -19.61 -3.16
CA HIS A 109 38.32 -18.43 -3.15
C HIS A 109 39.50 -18.60 -2.20
N ILE A 110 39.31 -19.21 -1.03
CA ILE A 110 40.40 -19.53 -0.10
C ILE A 110 41.39 -20.51 -0.75
N GLY A 111 40.89 -21.49 -1.51
CA GLY A 111 41.73 -22.41 -2.29
C GLY A 111 42.58 -21.69 -3.33
N ILE A 112 41.96 -20.80 -4.12
CA ILE A 112 42.65 -20.00 -5.14
C ILE A 112 43.71 -19.08 -4.50
N ALA A 113 43.38 -18.42 -3.39
CA ALA A 113 44.31 -17.55 -2.68
C ALA A 113 45.55 -18.33 -2.20
N LYS A 114 45.36 -19.52 -1.62
CA LYS A 114 46.47 -20.38 -1.20
C LYS A 114 47.34 -20.85 -2.37
N GLN A 115 46.73 -21.21 -3.50
CA GLN A 115 47.49 -21.59 -4.70
C GLN A 115 48.30 -20.40 -5.25
N SER A 116 47.72 -19.20 -5.25
CA SER A 116 48.43 -17.98 -5.65
C SER A 116 49.62 -17.68 -4.73
N ASP A 117 49.47 -17.82 -3.41
CA ASP A 117 50.57 -17.63 -2.46
C ASP A 117 51.72 -18.62 -2.69
N GLU A 118 51.40 -19.88 -2.98
CA GLU A 118 52.41 -20.92 -3.26
C GLU A 118 53.16 -20.62 -4.57
N GLN A 119 52.45 -20.20 -5.62
CA GLN A 119 53.05 -19.78 -6.89
C GLN A 119 53.96 -18.55 -6.72
N GLN A 120 53.57 -17.58 -5.90
CA GLN A 120 54.41 -16.41 -5.62
C GLN A 120 55.69 -16.79 -4.87
N LYS A 121 55.63 -17.73 -3.92
CA LYS A 121 56.83 -18.25 -3.25
C LYS A 121 57.77 -18.97 -4.21
N GLU A 122 57.23 -19.81 -5.09
CA GLU A 122 58.03 -20.52 -6.08
C GLU A 122 58.68 -19.54 -7.07
N LEU A 123 57.94 -18.51 -7.50
CA LEU A 123 58.44 -17.46 -8.37
C LEU A 123 59.55 -16.65 -7.69
N ALA A 124 59.37 -16.27 -6.41
CA ALA A 124 60.39 -15.58 -5.63
C ALA A 124 61.68 -16.41 -5.53
N GLY A 125 61.58 -17.71 -5.24
CA GLY A 125 62.74 -18.61 -5.22
C GLY A 125 63.45 -18.73 -6.57
N LYS A 126 62.70 -18.75 -7.69
CA LYS A 126 63.28 -18.74 -9.05
C LYS A 126 63.99 -17.41 -9.35
N VAL A 127 63.42 -16.29 -8.93
CA VAL A 127 64.04 -14.96 -9.09
C VAL A 127 65.33 -14.88 -8.27
N ASP A 128 65.36 -15.40 -7.05
CA ASP A 128 66.55 -15.45 -6.21
C ASP A 128 67.65 -16.34 -6.83
N ASP A 129 67.33 -17.55 -7.32
CA ASP A 129 68.28 -18.43 -8.02
C ASP A 129 68.83 -17.77 -9.30
N LEU A 130 67.97 -17.08 -10.06
CA LEU A 130 68.41 -16.29 -11.22
C LEU A 130 69.34 -15.14 -10.81
N HIS A 131 69.02 -14.44 -9.73
CA HIS A 131 69.84 -13.35 -9.22
C HIS A 131 71.20 -13.86 -8.75
N GLU A 132 71.27 -15.02 -8.08
CA GLU A 132 72.53 -15.65 -7.66
C GLU A 132 73.38 -16.10 -8.86
N ARG A 133 72.75 -16.73 -9.87
CA ARG A 133 73.44 -17.22 -11.07
C ARG A 133 73.95 -16.14 -12.01
N TYR A 134 73.23 -15.02 -12.12
CA TYR A 134 73.53 -13.98 -13.11
C TYR A 134 73.94 -12.63 -12.51
N GLY A 135 73.59 -12.34 -11.26
CA GLY A 135 73.96 -11.09 -10.56
C GLY A 135 75.45 -11.01 -10.20
N THR A 136 76.14 -12.14 -10.06
CA THR A 136 77.59 -12.18 -9.82
C THR A 136 78.43 -11.90 -11.07
N LYS A 137 77.84 -11.95 -12.27
CA LYS A 137 78.57 -11.74 -13.55
C LYS A 137 78.61 -10.29 -14.03
N THR A 138 77.84 -9.38 -13.45
CA THR A 138 77.79 -7.96 -13.88
C THR A 138 78.63 -7.02 -13.01
N GLY A 139 79.31 -7.51 -11.97
CA GLY A 139 80.11 -6.69 -11.04
C GLY A 139 81.64 -6.71 -11.26
N GLY A 140 82.12 -7.27 -12.37
CA GLY A 140 83.55 -7.57 -12.57
C GLY A 140 84.16 -7.02 -13.86
N THR A 141 84.00 -5.72 -14.15
CA THR A 141 84.88 -5.00 -15.07
C THR A 141 85.04 -3.55 -14.60
N SER A 142 86.03 -3.32 -13.73
CA SER A 142 86.73 -2.04 -13.58
C SER A 142 88.14 -2.34 -13.11
#